data_AF-A0A165QPY9-F1
#
_entry.id   AF-A0A165QPY9-F1
#
_cell.length_a   1.000
_cell.length_b   1.000
_cell.length_c   1.000
_cell.angle_alpha   90.00
_cell.angle_beta   90.00
_cell.angle_gamma   90.00
#
_symmetry.space_group_name_H-M   'P 1'
#
loop_
_entity.id
_entity.type
_entity.pdbx_description
1 polymer ?
#
loop_
_entity_poly.entity_id
_entity_poly.type
_entity_poly.pdbx_seq_one_letter_code
_entity_poly.pdbx_strand_id
1 'polypeptide(L)'
;MNIFHASLVQGLLLGSHLGIITTGPDWIVPLTKGAIEFLGGNAKFVGVETTGLGVVELKTDGEGHVEEQIRHSAVAIATKGADVIVLGCAGMAGMERLVKSTVQFVGLPPVEVVDGAKAGLELLSGLTRKTKRGVLGQE
;
A
#
# COMPACT_ATOMS: atom_id res chain seq x y z
N MET A 1 0.43 -14.47 -6.84
CA MET A 1 0.51 -13.38 -5.83
C MET A 1 1.26 -12.22 -6.47
N ASN A 2 0.66 -11.03 -6.49
CA ASN A 2 1.28 -9.79 -7.01
C ASN A 2 1.58 -8.83 -5.84
N ILE A 3 2.21 -7.68 -6.11
CA ILE A 3 2.55 -6.69 -5.08
C ILE A 3 1.31 -6.11 -4.37
N PHE A 4 0.18 -6.02 -5.07
CA PHE A 4 -1.09 -5.56 -4.50
C PHE A 4 -1.60 -6.54 -3.43
N HIS A 5 -1.76 -7.82 -3.77
CA HIS A 5 -2.18 -8.84 -2.80
C HIS A 5 -1.17 -8.98 -1.65
N ALA A 6 0.13 -8.89 -1.94
CA ALA A 6 1.17 -8.92 -0.92
C ALA A 6 1.00 -7.77 0.09
N SER A 7 0.75 -6.56 -0.41
CA SER A 7 0.55 -5.38 0.44
C SER A 7 -0.69 -5.49 1.34
N LEU A 8 -1.80 -6.03 0.82
CA LEU A 8 -3.02 -6.22 1.62
C LEU A 8 -2.81 -7.28 2.70
N VAL A 9 -2.13 -8.40 2.38
CA VAL A 9 -1.81 -9.44 3.36
C VAL A 9 -0.91 -8.89 4.47
N GLN A 10 0.17 -8.20 4.11
CA GLN A 10 1.06 -7.62 5.12
C GLN A 10 0.33 -6.56 5.95
N GLY A 11 -0.50 -5.73 5.32
CA GLY A 11 -1.28 -4.72 6.04
C GLY A 11 -2.26 -5.30 7.05
N LEU A 12 -2.92 -6.42 6.73
CA LEU A 12 -3.79 -7.14 7.67
C LEU A 12 -3.06 -7.68 8.91
N LEU A 13 -1.74 -7.85 8.84
CA LEU A 13 -0.92 -8.28 9.98
C LEU A 13 -0.44 -7.11 10.84
N LEU A 14 -0.55 -5.88 10.35
CA LEU A 14 -0.02 -4.67 10.99
C LEU A 14 -1.11 -3.83 11.68
N GLY A 15 -2.37 -3.94 11.25
CA GLY A 15 -3.48 -3.17 11.82
C GLY A 15 -4.85 -3.65 11.37
N SER A 16 -5.88 -2.85 11.66
CA SER A 16 -7.28 -3.24 11.50
C SER A 16 -7.97 -2.58 10.30
N HIS A 17 -7.54 -1.38 9.92
CA HIS A 17 -8.20 -0.50 8.97
C HIS A 17 -7.22 -0.05 7.88
N LEU A 18 -7.32 -0.69 6.72
CA LEU A 18 -6.46 -0.44 5.56
C LEU A 18 -6.97 0.74 4.75
N GLY A 19 -6.09 1.70 4.49
CA GLY A 19 -6.24 2.72 3.47
C GLY A 19 -5.21 2.53 2.35
N ILE A 20 -5.54 2.95 1.13
CA ILE A 20 -4.58 2.96 0.01
C ILE A 20 -4.37 4.41 -0.43
N ILE A 21 -3.13 4.81 -0.66
CA ILE A 21 -2.83 6.03 -1.43
C ILE A 21 -2.31 5.64 -2.81
N THR A 22 -2.77 6.31 -3.86
CA THR A 22 -2.37 6.01 -5.25
C THR A 22 -2.15 7.30 -6.05
N THR A 23 -1.86 7.16 -7.33
CA THR A 23 -1.54 8.24 -8.27
C THR A 23 -2.78 9.03 -8.69
N GLY A 24 -3.36 8.66 -9.83
CA GLY A 24 -4.48 9.35 -10.43
C GLY A 24 -5.85 8.79 -10.00
N PRO A 25 -6.92 9.55 -10.27
CA PRO A 25 -8.31 9.18 -9.95
C PRO A 25 -8.78 7.88 -10.61
N ASP A 26 -8.22 7.54 -11.77
CA ASP A 26 -8.57 6.31 -12.50
C ASP A 26 -8.30 5.04 -11.70
N TRP A 27 -7.42 5.10 -10.69
CA TRP A 27 -7.08 3.97 -9.83
C TRP A 27 -8.03 3.78 -8.65
N ILE A 28 -8.90 4.75 -8.33
CA ILE A 28 -9.81 4.66 -7.17
C ILE A 28 -10.73 3.44 -7.31
N VAL A 29 -11.43 3.32 -8.45
CA VAL A 29 -12.42 2.25 -8.65
C VAL A 29 -11.77 0.87 -8.73
N PRO A 30 -10.70 0.64 -9.52
CA PRO A 30 -10.04 -0.66 -9.58
C PRO A 30 -9.45 -1.11 -8.24
N LEU A 31 -8.78 -0.22 -7.51
CA LEU A 31 -8.16 -0.56 -6.23
C LEU A 31 -9.20 -0.81 -5.15
N THR A 32 -10.28 -0.02 -5.11
CA THR A 32 -11.40 -0.24 -4.19
C THR A 32 -12.04 -1.60 -4.42
N LYS A 33 -12.38 -1.92 -5.67
CA LYS A 33 -12.99 -3.21 -6.01
C LYS A 33 -12.05 -4.37 -5.68
N GLY A 34 -10.79 -4.27 -6.11
CA GLY A 34 -9.79 -5.31 -5.87
C GLY A 34 -9.53 -5.54 -4.38
N ALA A 35 -9.50 -4.48 -3.57
CA ALA A 35 -9.32 -4.60 -2.13
C ALA A 35 -10.52 -5.28 -1.47
N ILE A 36 -11.74 -4.85 -1.79
CA ILE A 36 -12.96 -5.46 -1.23
C ILE A 36 -13.08 -6.94 -1.61
N GLU A 37 -12.82 -7.26 -2.88
CA GLU A 37 -12.84 -8.65 -3.37
C GLU A 37 -11.79 -9.50 -2.66
N PHE A 38 -10.55 -9.02 -2.54
CA PHE A 38 -9.47 -9.75 -1.89
C PHE A 38 -9.69 -9.93 -0.38
N LEU A 39 -10.22 -8.90 0.29
CA LEU A 39 -10.49 -8.92 1.73
C LEU A 39 -11.78 -9.67 2.08
N GLY A 40 -12.61 -10.01 1.08
CA GLY A 40 -13.91 -10.64 1.28
C GLY A 40 -14.97 -9.71 1.88
N GLY A 41 -14.79 -8.39 1.75
CA GLY A 41 -15.66 -7.37 2.33
C GLY A 41 -14.96 -6.02 2.54
N ASN A 42 -15.68 -5.05 3.08
CA ASN A 42 -15.19 -3.69 3.33
C ASN A 42 -14.96 -3.35 4.81
N ALA A 43 -15.21 -4.28 5.74
CA ALA A 43 -15.12 -4.01 7.18
C ALA A 43 -13.72 -3.56 7.64
N LYS A 44 -12.67 -3.99 6.93
CA LYS A 44 -11.26 -3.63 7.21
C LYS A 44 -10.68 -2.64 6.20
N PHE A 45 -11.51 -2.07 5.32
CA PHE A 45 -11.04 -1.23 4.22
C PHE A 45 -11.69 0.16 4.28
N VAL A 46 -10.86 1.16 4.53
CA VAL A 46 -11.26 2.57 4.69
C VAL A 46 -11.52 3.23 3.35
N GLY A 47 -10.71 2.91 2.34
CA GLY A 47 -10.85 3.46 1.00
C GLY A 47 -9.52 3.76 0.31
N VAL A 48 -9.62 4.55 -0.76
CA VAL A 48 -8.49 4.96 -1.60
C VAL A 48 -8.44 6.48 -1.67
N GLU A 49 -7.26 7.04 -1.46
CA GLU A 49 -6.93 8.44 -1.76
C GLU A 49 -5.94 8.55 -2.91
N THR A 50 -5.94 9.69 -3.57
CA THR A 50 -5.11 9.94 -4.75
C THR A 50 -4.24 11.17 -4.56
N THR A 51 -3.00 11.09 -5.00
CA THR A 51 -2.12 12.26 -5.10
C THR A 51 -2.56 13.23 -6.20
N GLY A 52 -3.43 12.78 -7.12
CA GLY A 52 -3.86 13.58 -8.27
C GLY A 52 -2.80 13.67 -9.37
N LEU A 53 -1.64 13.04 -9.16
CA LEU A 53 -0.53 13.02 -10.11
C LEU A 53 -0.63 11.82 -11.04
N GLY A 54 -0.23 11.99 -12.29
CA GLY A 54 0.04 10.90 -13.21
C GLY A 54 1.26 10.07 -12.79
N VAL A 55 1.35 8.83 -13.29
CA VAL A 55 2.48 7.93 -12.99
C VAL A 55 3.81 8.46 -13.56
N VAL A 56 3.74 9.20 -14.67
CA VAL A 56 4.93 9.83 -15.29
C VAL A 56 5.36 11.04 -14.46
N GLU A 57 4.40 11.85 -14.01
CA GLU A 57 4.60 13.03 -13.17
C GLU A 57 5.28 12.67 -11.84
N LEU A 58 4.99 11.50 -11.26
CA LEU A 58 5.72 10.96 -10.10
C LEU A 58 7.24 10.84 -10.31
N LYS A 59 7.72 10.71 -11.55
CA LYS A 59 9.14 10.53 -11.89
C LYS A 59 9.77 11.78 -12.50
N THR A 60 8.97 12.67 -13.08
CA THR A 60 9.44 13.82 -13.86
C THR A 60 9.25 15.15 -13.14
N ASP A 61 8.29 15.25 -12.23
CA ASP A 61 8.11 16.46 -11.43
C ASP A 61 9.16 16.52 -10.33
N GLY A 62 9.56 17.73 -9.94
CA GLY A 62 10.53 17.93 -8.87
C GLY A 62 10.09 17.22 -7.59
N GLU A 63 11.02 16.54 -6.92
CA GLU A 63 10.78 15.67 -5.75
C GLU A 63 9.84 16.33 -4.72
N GLY A 64 9.95 17.64 -4.51
CA GLY A 64 9.11 18.39 -3.58
C GLY A 64 7.61 18.40 -3.91
N HIS A 65 7.21 18.44 -5.19
CA HIS A 65 5.78 18.43 -5.55
C HIS A 65 5.15 17.06 -5.32
N VAL A 66 5.87 16.00 -5.68
CA VAL A 66 5.45 14.62 -5.48
C VAL A 66 5.30 14.32 -3.99
N GLU A 67 6.29 14.71 -3.19
CA GLU A 67 6.22 14.53 -1.75
C GLU A 67 5.00 15.24 -1.16
N GLU A 68 4.74 16.48 -1.54
CA GLU A 68 3.61 17.26 -1.01
C GLU A 68 2.26 16.58 -1.27
N GLN A 69 2.04 16.05 -2.48
CA GLN A 69 0.80 15.34 -2.77
C GLN A 69 0.67 14.02 -2.01
N ILE A 70 1.79 13.32 -1.80
CA ILE A 70 1.82 12.12 -0.94
C ILE A 70 1.47 12.49 0.50
N ARG A 71 2.01 13.60 1.03
CA ARG A 71 1.69 14.12 2.36
C ARG A 71 0.20 14.39 2.50
N HIS A 72 -0.40 15.12 1.56
CA HIS A 72 -1.84 15.39 1.57
C HIS A 72 -2.69 14.13 1.53
N SER A 73 -2.36 13.19 0.63
CA SER A 73 -3.10 11.93 0.50
C SER A 73 -3.01 11.06 1.76
N ALA A 74 -1.83 11.02 2.38
CA ALA A 74 -1.59 10.30 3.63
C ALA A 74 -2.42 10.86 4.79
N VAL A 75 -2.45 12.20 4.94
CA VAL A 75 -3.26 12.85 5.97
C VAL A 75 -4.75 12.62 5.73
N ALA A 76 -5.20 12.71 4.48
CA ALA A 76 -6.59 12.49 4.11
C ALA A 76 -7.07 11.08 4.47
N ILE A 77 -6.32 10.04 4.07
CA ILE A 77 -6.73 8.65 4.36
C ILE A 77 -6.59 8.30 5.86
N ALA A 78 -5.58 8.84 6.55
CA ALA A 78 -5.42 8.64 7.99
C ALA A 78 -6.58 9.30 8.78
N THR A 79 -7.03 10.48 8.36
CA THR A 79 -8.19 11.18 8.95
C THR A 79 -9.48 10.38 8.77
N LYS A 80 -9.60 9.59 7.69
CA LYS A 80 -10.71 8.65 7.48
C LYS A 80 -10.66 7.41 8.38
N GLY A 81 -9.59 7.25 9.18
CA GLY A 81 -9.44 6.17 10.15
C GLY A 81 -8.54 5.03 9.71
N ALA A 82 -7.72 5.22 8.67
CA ALA A 82 -6.72 4.22 8.31
C ALA A 82 -5.61 4.15 9.38
N ASP A 83 -5.40 2.96 9.94
CA ASP A 83 -4.27 2.65 10.83
C ASP A 83 -3.10 1.98 10.07
N VAL A 84 -3.36 1.52 8.85
CA VAL A 84 -2.36 1.01 7.91
C VAL A 84 -2.58 1.64 6.54
N ILE A 85 -1.53 2.24 5.99
CA ILE A 85 -1.54 2.86 4.66
C ILE A 85 -0.72 2.02 3.68
N VAL A 86 -1.36 1.56 2.61
CA VAL A 86 -0.71 0.87 1.50
C VAL A 86 -0.32 1.86 0.41
N LEU A 87 0.93 1.79 -0.03
CA LEU A 87 1.43 2.53 -1.19
C LEU A 87 0.97 1.84 -2.48
N GLY A 88 -0.06 2.38 -3.12
CA GLY A 88 -0.79 1.77 -4.23
C GLY A 88 -0.10 1.85 -5.59
N CYS A 89 1.03 2.54 -5.70
CA CYS A 89 1.82 2.63 -6.92
C CYS A 89 3.29 2.26 -6.64
N ALA A 90 3.90 1.46 -7.52
CA ALA A 90 5.32 1.10 -7.41
C ALA A 90 6.25 2.32 -7.46
N GLY A 91 5.82 3.44 -8.07
CA GLY A 91 6.56 4.70 -8.06
C GLY A 91 6.66 5.36 -6.69
N MET A 92 5.88 4.91 -5.70
CA MET A 92 5.91 5.42 -4.31
C MET A 92 6.83 4.59 -3.40
N ALA A 93 7.51 3.57 -3.92
CA ALA A 93 8.39 2.72 -3.13
C ALA A 93 9.47 3.56 -2.40
N GLY A 94 9.70 3.29 -1.11
CA GLY A 94 10.63 4.06 -0.28
C GLY A 94 10.04 5.29 0.43
N MET A 95 8.77 5.64 0.18
CA MET A 95 8.11 6.81 0.78
C MET A 95 7.51 6.53 2.18
N GLU A 96 7.83 5.42 2.82
CA GLU A 96 7.19 5.03 4.09
C GLU A 96 7.50 6.04 5.21
N ARG A 97 8.75 6.50 5.29
CA ARG A 97 9.16 7.50 6.30
C ARG A 97 8.45 8.84 6.08
N LEU A 98 8.27 9.23 4.83
CA LEU A 98 7.56 10.44 4.45
C LEU A 98 6.12 10.41 4.98
N VAL A 99 5.41 9.32 4.69
CA VAL A 99 4.03 9.12 5.13
C VAL A 99 3.94 9.09 6.66
N LYS A 100 4.75 8.25 7.34
CA LYS A 100 4.74 8.14 8.80
C LYS A 100 5.03 9.46 9.50
N SER A 101 6.09 10.15 9.08
CA SER A 101 6.48 11.43 9.70
C SER A 101 5.46 12.53 9.48
N THR A 102 4.80 12.55 8.31
CA THR A 102 3.74 13.52 8.01
C THR A 102 2.52 13.32 8.88
N VAL A 103 2.01 12.09 8.98
CA VAL A 103 0.85 11.76 9.82
C VAL A 103 1.13 12.11 11.29
N GLN A 104 2.33 11.80 11.77
CA GLN A 104 2.77 12.18 13.12
C GLN A 104 2.87 13.69 13.31
N PHE A 105 3.44 14.41 12.33
CA PHE A 105 3.63 15.86 12.38
C PHE A 105 2.30 16.62 12.50
N VAL A 106 1.25 16.15 11.81
CA VAL A 106 -0.09 16.76 11.91
C VAL A 106 -0.88 16.32 13.15
N GLY A 107 -0.27 15.52 14.04
CA GLY A 107 -0.87 15.11 15.31
C GLY A 107 -1.92 14.01 15.21
N LEU A 108 -2.00 13.30 14.08
CA LEU A 108 -2.87 12.14 13.92
C LEU A 108 -2.26 10.89 14.62
N PRO A 109 -3.08 9.88 14.97
CA PRO A 109 -2.57 8.62 15.49
C PRO A 109 -1.51 8.00 14.57
N PRO A 110 -0.50 7.30 15.12
CA PRO A 110 0.53 6.64 14.31
C PRO A 110 -0.09 5.62 13.35
N VAL A 111 0.47 5.54 12.14
CA VAL A 111 0.07 4.58 11.11
C VAL A 111 1.24 3.69 10.71
N GLU A 112 0.92 2.44 10.37
CA GLU A 112 1.86 1.58 9.65
C GLU A 112 1.77 1.83 8.14
N VAL A 113 2.89 1.63 7.44
CA VAL A 113 2.95 1.90 6.00
C VAL A 113 3.54 0.70 5.29
N VAL A 114 2.86 0.26 4.23
CA VAL A 114 3.22 -0.94 3.46
C VAL A 114 3.62 -0.55 2.05
N ASP A 115 4.89 -0.82 1.72
CA ASP A 115 5.40 -0.83 0.37
C ASP A 115 5.16 -2.21 -0.25
N GLY A 116 4.27 -2.28 -1.25
CA GLY A 116 3.89 -3.53 -1.89
C GLY A 116 5.05 -4.27 -2.58
N ALA A 117 6.09 -3.56 -3.03
CA ALA A 117 7.26 -4.20 -3.62
C ALA A 117 8.08 -4.94 -2.56
N LYS A 118 8.31 -4.30 -1.41
CA LYS A 118 8.99 -4.93 -0.26
C LYS A 118 8.17 -6.09 0.30
N ALA A 119 6.87 -5.88 0.49
CA ALA A 119 5.92 -6.90 0.92
C ALA A 119 6.00 -8.16 0.04
N GLY A 120 5.99 -7.95 -1.29
CA GLY A 120 6.07 -9.01 -2.27
C GLY A 120 7.36 -9.83 -2.15
N LEU A 121 8.50 -9.15 -1.99
CA LEU A 121 9.80 -9.79 -1.85
C LEU A 121 9.90 -10.63 -0.56
N GLU A 122 9.42 -10.08 0.56
CA GLU A 122 9.42 -10.75 1.87
C GLU A 122 8.55 -12.01 1.86
N LEU A 123 7.32 -11.90 1.36
CA LEU A 123 6.41 -13.03 1.25
C LEU A 123 6.92 -14.08 0.26
N LEU A 124 7.46 -13.67 -0.89
CA LEU A 124 8.06 -14.59 -1.86
C LEU A 124 9.21 -15.38 -1.23
N SER A 125 10.10 -14.70 -0.52
CA SER A 125 11.22 -15.34 0.17
C SER A 125 10.76 -16.35 1.23
N GLY A 126 9.65 -16.08 1.91
CA GLY A 126 9.00 -17.02 2.82
C GLY A 126 8.44 -18.25 2.10
N LEU A 127 7.77 -18.03 0.98
CA LEU A 127 7.14 -19.09 0.20
C LEU A 127 8.16 -20.03 -0.45
N THR A 128 9.28 -19.53 -0.99
CA THR A 128 10.31 -20.39 -1.61
C THR A 128 10.91 -21.40 -0.64
N ARG A 129 10.97 -21.09 0.67
CA ARG A 129 11.38 -22.05 1.71
C ARG A 129 10.37 -23.16 1.94
N LYS A 130 9.08 -22.92 1.62
CA LYS A 130 7.99 -23.90 1.72
C LYS A 130 7.81 -24.72 0.45
N THR A 131 8.27 -24.23 -0.71
CA THR A 131 8.16 -24.91 -2.02
C THR A 131 9.10 -26.11 -2.19
N LYS A 132 9.52 -26.79 -1.11
CA LYS A 132 9.98 -28.19 -1.20
C LYS A 132 8.76 -29.12 -1.27
N ARG A 133 7.89 -28.98 -2.29
CA ARG A 133 7.05 -30.12 -2.72
C ARG A 133 7.97 -30.99 -3.57
N GLY A 134 8.33 -32.14 -3.00
CA GLY A 134 9.33 -33.03 -3.56
C GLY A 134 9.06 -33.39 -5.02
N VAL A 135 10.09 -33.25 -5.83
CA VAL A 135 10.43 -34.30 -6.79
C VAL A 135 11.06 -35.41 -5.95
N LEU A 136 10.22 -36.19 -5.28
CA LEU A 136 10.60 -37.43 -4.61
C LEU A 136 9.65 -38.50 -5.15
N GLY A 137 10.21 -39.39 -5.96
CA GLY A 137 9.58 -40.66 -6.37
C GLY A 137 8.61 -40.56 -7.54
N GLN A 138 9.13 -40.70 -8.76
CA GLN A 138 8.55 -41.69 -9.67
C GLN A 138 9.61 -42.77 -9.84
N GLU A 139 9.45 -43.85 -9.08
CA GLU A 139 9.96 -45.18 -9.41
C GLU A 139 8.92 -45.86 -10.32
#